data_AF-A0A0G1NI62-F1
#
_entry.id   AF-A0A0G1NI62-F1
#
_cell.length_a   1.000
_cell.length_b   1.000
_cell.length_c   1.000
_cell.angle_alpha   90.00
_cell.angle_beta   90.00
_cell.angle_gamma   90.00
#
_symmetry.space_group_name_H-M   'P 1'
#
loop_
_entity.id
_entity.type
_entity.pdbx_description
1 polymer ?
#
loop_
_entity_poly.entity_id
_entity_poly.type
_entity_poly.pdbx_seq_one_letter_code
_entity_poly.pdbx_strand_id
1 'polypeptide(L)'
;MAEQQKKRPFHETIVDATERVENAEQLAFLAPLIAETKIPKNHDTIVAVWDSKREELGLEDNELLFGVRAAVLRQKEEAEEEAAKNAKKAEGVGSSTA
;
A
#
# COMPACT_ATOMS: atom_id res chain seq x y z
N MET A 1 -2.15 -31.77 14.90
CA MET A 1 -1.25 -30.62 15.07
C MET A 1 -1.67 -29.59 14.02
N ALA A 2 -2.08 -28.38 14.41
CA ALA A 2 -2.48 -27.36 13.46
C ALA A 2 -1.23 -26.81 12.76
N GLU A 3 -1.14 -27.03 11.45
CA GLU A 3 -0.10 -26.46 10.60
C GLU A 3 -0.17 -24.92 10.73
N GLN A 4 0.89 -24.29 11.21
CA GLN A 4 0.95 -22.83 11.25
C GLN A 4 0.97 -22.33 9.80
N GLN A 5 -0.18 -21.88 9.30
CA GLN A 5 -0.26 -21.22 8.00
C GLN A 5 0.74 -20.06 7.99
N LYS A 6 1.73 -20.12 7.10
CA LYS A 6 2.69 -19.02 6.90
C LYS A 6 1.91 -17.75 6.58
N LYS A 7 1.96 -16.79 7.51
CA LYS A 7 1.33 -15.47 7.30
C LYS A 7 2.06 -14.76 6.18
N ARG A 8 1.30 -14.26 5.21
CA ARG A 8 1.82 -13.46 4.11
C ARG A 8 2.04 -12.01 4.56
N PRO A 9 2.94 -11.26 3.89
CA PRO A 9 3.05 -9.83 4.10
C PRO A 9 1.71 -9.12 3.91
N PHE A 10 1.48 -8.07 4.72
CA PHE A 10 0.19 -7.36 4.72
C PHE A 10 -0.15 -6.72 3.37
N HIS A 11 0.81 -6.10 2.70
CA HIS A 11 0.60 -5.47 1.38
C HIS A 11 0.25 -6.47 0.27
N GLU A 12 0.71 -7.72 0.36
CA GLU A 12 0.26 -8.79 -0.55
C GLU A 12 -1.16 -9.24 -0.21
N THR A 13 -1.51 -9.26 1.08
CA THR A 13 -2.87 -9.60 1.53
C THR A 13 -3.89 -8.54 1.12
N ILE A 14 -3.52 -7.26 1.11
CA ILE A 14 -4.38 -6.17 0.61
C ILE A 14 -4.70 -6.40 -0.87
N VAL A 15 -3.69 -6.64 -1.70
CA VAL A 15 -3.87 -6.86 -3.14
C VAL A 15 -4.86 -8.00 -3.37
N ASP A 16 -4.61 -9.16 -2.78
CA ASP A 16 -5.51 -10.31 -2.87
C ASP A 16 -6.93 -10.02 -2.37
N ALA A 17 -7.06 -9.26 -1.28
CA ALA A 17 -8.37 -8.94 -0.71
C ALA A 17 -9.15 -8.00 -1.63
N THR A 18 -8.50 -6.98 -2.20
CA THR A 18 -9.12 -6.04 -3.14
C THR A 18 -9.52 -6.74 -4.43
N GLU A 19 -8.72 -7.65 -4.97
CA GLU A 19 -9.08 -8.42 -6.18
C GLU A 19 -10.35 -9.26 -6.00
N ARG A 20 -10.57 -9.78 -4.79
CA ARG A 20 -11.72 -10.64 -4.43
C ARG A 20 -12.98 -9.87 -4.07
N VAL A 21 -12.93 -8.55 -4.03
CA VAL A 21 -14.12 -7.73 -3.78
C VAL A 21 -15.13 -7.93 -4.90
N GLU A 22 -16.38 -8.17 -4.52
CA GLU A 22 -17.50 -8.42 -5.44
C GLU A 22 -18.49 -7.24 -5.51
N ASN A 23 -18.42 -6.30 -4.56
CA ASN A 23 -19.34 -5.16 -4.50
C ASN A 23 -18.73 -3.93 -3.80
N ALA A 24 -19.38 -2.79 -3.98
CA ALA A 24 -18.92 -1.50 -3.46
C ALA A 24 -18.81 -1.46 -1.92
N GLU A 25 -19.70 -2.15 -1.22
CA GLU A 25 -19.70 -2.19 0.25
C GLU A 25 -18.44 -2.88 0.79
N GLN A 26 -18.07 -4.03 0.21
CA GLN A 26 -16.83 -4.72 0.52
C GLN A 26 -15.60 -3.86 0.22
N LEU A 27 -15.60 -3.11 -0.89
CA LEU A 27 -14.51 -2.18 -1.20
C LEU A 27 -14.41 -1.07 -0.15
N ALA A 28 -15.54 -0.49 0.24
CA ALA A 28 -15.62 0.57 1.25
C ALA A 28 -15.15 0.10 2.63
N PHE A 29 -15.37 -1.17 2.98
CA PHE A 29 -14.82 -1.74 4.22
C PHE A 29 -13.29 -1.88 4.21
N LEU A 30 -12.70 -2.15 3.05
CA LEU A 30 -11.24 -2.22 2.91
C LEU A 30 -10.59 -0.83 2.89
N ALA A 31 -11.31 0.20 2.43
CA ALA A 31 -10.78 1.54 2.25
C ALA A 31 -10.07 2.12 3.50
N PRO A 32 -10.68 2.19 4.71
CA PRO A 32 -10.01 2.75 5.87
C PRO A 32 -8.79 1.93 6.29
N LEU A 33 -8.84 0.60 6.15
CA LEU A 33 -7.70 -0.27 6.47
C LEU A 33 -6.50 0.04 5.58
N ILE A 34 -6.70 0.25 4.29
CA ILE A 34 -5.62 0.58 3.36
C ILE A 34 -5.12 2.01 3.58
N ALA A 35 -6.03 2.97 3.79
CA ALA A 35 -5.68 4.39 3.95
C ALA A 35 -4.92 4.68 5.24
N GLU A 36 -5.27 4.02 6.35
CA GLU A 36 -4.71 4.30 7.68
C GLU A 36 -3.54 3.39 8.06
N THR A 37 -3.35 2.26 7.36
CA THR A 37 -2.25 1.35 7.69
C THR A 37 -0.96 1.77 6.99
N LYS A 38 0.16 1.67 7.72
CA LYS A 38 1.50 1.86 7.17
C LYS A 38 1.88 0.69 6.25
N ILE A 39 2.02 1.00 4.97
CA ILE A 39 2.39 0.09 3.88
C ILE A 39 3.87 0.36 3.56
N PRO A 40 4.78 -0.62 3.74
CA PRO A 40 6.21 -0.36 3.54
C PRO A 40 6.65 -0.47 2.07
N LYS A 41 5.88 -1.15 1.22
CA LYS A 41 6.21 -1.41 -0.19
C LYS A 41 4.97 -1.81 -0.99
N ASN A 42 5.13 -1.97 -2.30
CA ASN A 42 4.08 -2.38 -3.25
C ASN A 42 2.96 -1.35 -3.47
N HIS A 43 3.24 -0.06 -3.22
CA HIS A 43 2.27 1.03 -3.37
C HIS A 43 1.64 1.08 -4.77
N ASP A 44 2.45 0.95 -5.83
CA ASP A 44 1.97 1.02 -7.21
C ASP A 44 0.99 -0.11 -7.55
N THR A 45 1.30 -1.34 -7.10
CA THR A 45 0.42 -2.50 -7.29
C THR A 45 -0.90 -2.30 -6.56
N ILE A 46 -0.87 -1.79 -5.34
CA ILE A 46 -2.09 -1.52 -4.55
C ILE A 46 -2.94 -0.46 -5.24
N VAL A 47 -2.34 0.63 -5.72
CA VAL A 47 -3.07 1.68 -6.47
C VAL A 47 -3.67 1.11 -7.75
N ALA A 48 -2.92 0.34 -8.53
CA ALA A 48 -3.41 -0.23 -9.78
C ALA A 48 -4.60 -1.17 -9.56
N VAL A 49 -4.51 -2.06 -8.56
CA VAL A 49 -5.58 -3.02 -8.22
C VAL A 49 -6.80 -2.28 -7.66
N TRP A 50 -6.58 -1.26 -6.82
CA TRP A 50 -7.65 -0.42 -6.29
C TRP A 50 -8.39 0.32 -7.40
N ASP A 51 -7.67 1.00 -8.28
CA ASP A 51 -8.24 1.78 -9.38
C ASP A 51 -9.01 0.87 -10.34
N SER A 52 -8.44 -0.30 -10.69
CA SER A 52 -9.11 -1.29 -11.54
C SER A 52 -10.40 -1.82 -10.91
N LYS A 53 -10.38 -2.15 -9.61
CA LYS A 53 -11.57 -2.71 -8.94
C LYS A 53 -12.66 -1.64 -8.76
N ARG A 54 -12.26 -0.40 -8.48
CA ARG A 54 -13.18 0.75 -8.42
C ARG A 54 -13.88 0.96 -9.76
N GLU A 55 -13.13 0.93 -10.87
CA GLU A 55 -13.67 1.06 -12.21
C GLU A 55 -14.60 -0.10 -12.58
N GLU A 56 -14.21 -1.34 -12.27
CA GLU A 56 -15.04 -2.55 -12.46
C GLU A 56 -16.40 -2.43 -11.76
N LEU A 57 -16.44 -1.84 -10.57
CA LEU A 57 -17.65 -1.64 -9.79
C LEU A 57 -18.41 -0.36 -10.15
N GLY A 58 -17.93 0.42 -11.14
CA GLY A 58 -18.56 1.65 -11.59
C GLY A 58 -18.53 2.79 -10.56
N LEU A 59 -17.52 2.82 -9.69
CA LEU A 59 -17.42 3.79 -8.60
C LEU A 59 -16.56 5.01 -9.00
N GLU A 60 -17.05 6.21 -8.70
CA GLU A 60 -16.25 7.43 -8.85
C GLU A 60 -15.36 7.66 -7.61
N ASP A 61 -14.24 8.35 -7.81
CA ASP A 61 -13.19 8.53 -6.79
C ASP A 61 -13.66 9.34 -5.57
N ASN A 62 -14.80 10.03 -5.70
CA ASN A 62 -15.37 10.91 -4.68
C ASN A 62 -16.37 10.22 -3.73
N GLU A 63 -16.77 8.99 -4.00
CA GLU A 63 -17.78 8.29 -3.22
C GLU A 63 -17.14 7.26 -2.29
N LEU A 64 -16.97 7.60 -1.01
CA LEU A 64 -16.76 6.65 0.10
C LEU A 64 -15.43 5.86 0.10
N LEU A 65 -14.45 6.21 -0.74
CA LEU A 65 -13.18 5.48 -0.85
C LEU A 65 -12.05 6.01 0.04
N PHE A 66 -12.37 6.83 1.06
CA PHE A 66 -11.43 7.34 2.07
C PHE A 66 -10.12 7.96 1.52
N GLY A 67 -10.12 8.41 0.27
CA GLY A 67 -8.91 8.92 -0.39
C GLY A 67 -7.77 7.89 -0.44
N VAL A 68 -8.10 6.58 -0.51
CA VAL A 68 -7.12 5.48 -0.49
C VAL A 68 -5.98 5.70 -1.47
N ARG A 69 -6.30 6.07 -2.71
CA ARG A 69 -5.30 6.35 -3.75
C ARG A 69 -4.30 7.42 -3.30
N ALA A 70 -4.79 8.55 -2.80
CA ALA A 70 -3.95 9.64 -2.32
C ALA A 70 -3.13 9.22 -1.09
N ALA A 71 -3.72 8.47 -0.17
CA ALA A 71 -3.03 7.97 1.02
C ALA A 71 -1.87 7.03 0.66
N VAL A 72 -2.09 6.09 -0.26
CA VAL A 72 -1.07 5.13 -0.70
C VAL A 72 0.05 5.83 -1.49
N LEU A 73 -0.29 6.80 -2.34
CA LEU A 73 0.72 7.60 -3.06
C LEU A 73 1.58 8.45 -2.12
N ARG A 74 0.98 9.07 -1.09
CA ARG A 74 1.75 9.79 -0.07
C ARG A 74 2.72 8.86 0.67
N GLN A 75 2.26 7.67 1.05
CA GLN A 75 3.13 6.68 1.70
C GLN A 75 4.29 6.22 0.78
N LYS A 76 4.06 6.13 -0.53
CA LYS A 76 5.11 5.87 -1.51
C LYS A 76 6.19 6.95 -1.48
N GLU A 77 5.80 8.21 -1.56
CA GLU A 77 6.72 9.36 -1.52
C GLU A 77 7.53 9.38 -0.22
N GLU A 78 6.87 9.18 0.92
CA GLU A 78 7.53 9.08 2.24
C GLU A 78 8.56 7.95 2.29
N ALA A 79 8.22 6.77 1.74
CA ALA A 79 9.12 5.62 1.70
C ALA A 79 10.36 5.86 0.81
N GLU A 80 10.17 6.54 -0.34
CA GLU A 80 11.26 6.90 -1.25
C GLU A 80 12.18 7.97 -0.64
N GLU A 81 11.61 8.97 0.04
CA GLU A 81 12.39 10.02 0.72
C GLU A 81 13.26 9.43 1.85
N GLU A 82 12.71 8.52 2.65
CA GLU A 82 13.46 7.85 3.70
C GLU A 82 14.55 6.92 3.14
N ALA A 83 14.29 6.22 2.03
CA ALA A 83 15.30 5.43 1.35
C ALA A 83 16.46 6.31 0.84
N ALA A 84 16.15 7.47 0.25
CA ALA A 84 17.16 8.41 -0.23
C ALA A 84 18.00 9.02 0.90
N LYS A 85 17.39 9.37 2.04
CA LYS A 85 18.11 9.85 3.23
C LYS A 85 19.06 8.79 3.79
N ASN A 86 18.62 7.53 3.83
CA ASN A 86 19.42 6.42 4.34
C ASN A 86 20.59 6.08 3.41
N ALA A 87 20.40 6.15 2.09
CA ALA A 87 21.50 5.98 1.12
C ALA A 87 22.60 7.04 1.32
N LYS A 88 22.23 8.32 1.45
CA LYS A 88 23.19 9.43 1.69
C LYS A 88 23.95 9.29 3.01
N LYS A 89 23.30 8.79 4.07
CA LYS A 89 23.98 8.50 5.35
C LYS A 89 24.99 7.36 5.23
N ALA A 90 24.70 6.33 4.44
CA ALA A 90 25.62 5.21 4.22
C ALA A 90 26.88 5.64 3.47
N GLU A 91 26.78 6.58 2.52
CA GLU A 91 27.93 7.10 1.76
C GLU A 91 28.81 8.06 2.57
N GLY A 92 28.24 8.80 3.54
CA GLY A 92 28.98 9.76 4.37
C GLY A 92 29.85 9.17 5.49
N VAL A 93 29.63 7.90 5.88
CA VAL A 93 30.35 7.26 6.99
C VAL A 93 31.67 6.60 6.54
N GLY A 94 31.93 6.52 5.23
CA GLY A 94 33.14 5.90 4.67
C GLY A 94 34.37 6.81 4.47
N SER A 95 34.26 8.13 4.67
CA SER A 95 35.32 9.09 4.29
C SER A 95 35.93 9.85 5.48
N SER A 96 36.33 9.16 6.54
CA SER A 96 37.20 9.75 7.57
C SER A 96 38.05 8.70 8.26
N THR A 97 38.98 8.07 7.52
CA THR A 97 40.20 7.47 8.08
C THR A 97 41.26 7.37 6.98
N ALA A 98 42.03 8.44 6.80
CA ALA A 98 43.42 8.41 6.31
C ALA A 98 44.08 9.77 6.60
#